data_AF-A0A3N5KZS8-F1
#
_entry.id   AF-A0A3N5KZS8-F1
#
_cell.length_a   1.000
_cell.length_b   1.000
_cell.length_c   1.000
_cell.angle_alpha   90.00
_cell.angle_beta   90.00
_cell.angle_gamma   90.00
#
_symmetry.space_group_name_H-M   'P 1'
#
loop_
_entity.id
_entity.type
_entity.pdbx_description
1 polymer ?
#
loop_
_entity_poly.entity_id
_entity_poly.type
_entity_poly.pdbx_seq_one_letter_code
_entity_poly.pdbx_strand_id
1 'polypeptide(L)'
;MASREKTNRNITDGQRMRIAVSLVAFTALSAPVLHAVETGGTTQGDSATAAQSTGSTSTDRSGTASMEGDAAFVQKAMESGKMEVIEAQAAMKKAQSTDVRDVAKMIHRDHTMSNGKLEQIVEDKPSLAPSKDGLRAMETPKQGAATADAADFDRAYIQEQIQAHKESIALFRKQSAEGSDPELRRFAEENLPVLERHLEALEQAGRKHGAARTSNTGT
;
A
#
# COMPACT_ATOMS: atom_id res chain seq x y z
N MET A 1 57.13 15.65 -27.49
CA MET A 1 55.98 15.95 -26.59
C MET A 1 54.72 15.64 -27.38
N ALA A 2 54.12 14.44 -27.32
CA ALA A 2 53.44 13.79 -26.20
C ALA A 2 52.18 14.54 -25.72
N SER A 3 51.02 14.15 -26.24
CA SER A 3 49.69 13.96 -25.57
C SER A 3 48.61 13.87 -26.67
N ARG A 4 48.00 12.70 -26.94
CA ARG A 4 46.85 12.05 -26.24
C ARG A 4 45.66 13.02 -26.12
N GLU A 5 44.40 12.70 -26.39
CA GLU A 5 43.55 11.53 -26.68
C GLU A 5 42.21 12.19 -27.10
N LYS A 6 41.36 11.62 -27.95
CA LYS A 6 40.35 10.64 -27.51
C LYS A 6 39.76 9.96 -28.73
N THR A 7 40.04 8.66 -28.78
CA THR A 7 39.46 7.67 -29.67
C THR A 7 37.94 7.60 -29.47
N ASN A 8 37.23 7.81 -30.57
CA ASN A 8 35.85 7.44 -30.78
C ASN A 8 35.73 5.91 -30.65
N ARG A 9 35.07 5.40 -29.59
CA ARG A 9 34.71 3.98 -29.49
C ARG A 9 33.28 3.84 -29.00
N ASN A 10 32.45 3.42 -29.96
CA ASN A 10 31.19 2.73 -29.76
C ASN A 10 31.30 1.70 -28.63
N ILE A 11 30.35 1.71 -27.70
CA ILE A 11 30.04 0.58 -26.84
C ILE A 11 28.57 0.23 -27.11
N THR A 12 28.40 -0.67 -28.07
CA THR A 12 27.33 -1.66 -28.07
C THR A 12 27.65 -2.69 -26.99
N ASP A 13 26.82 -2.76 -25.95
CA ASP A 13 26.50 -3.99 -25.21
C ASP A 13 25.30 -3.66 -24.31
N GLY A 14 24.18 -4.38 -24.33
CA GLY A 14 24.11 -5.82 -24.45
C GLY A 14 23.94 -6.50 -23.10
N GLN A 15 23.47 -5.82 -22.04
CA GLN A 15 23.02 -6.51 -20.82
C GLN A 15 21.59 -6.11 -20.41
N ARG A 16 20.70 -6.99 -20.84
CA ARG A 16 19.35 -7.21 -20.34
C ARG A 16 19.44 -7.57 -18.85
N MET A 17 19.17 -6.64 -17.94
CA MET A 17 18.91 -6.99 -16.54
C MET A 17 17.38 -6.99 -16.33
N ARG A 18 16.77 -8.15 -16.59
CA ARG A 18 15.38 -8.43 -16.17
C ARG A 18 15.44 -8.58 -14.65
N ILE A 19 15.06 -7.55 -13.89
CA ILE A 19 14.91 -7.68 -12.45
C ILE A 19 13.44 -7.92 -12.16
N ALA A 20 13.18 -9.13 -11.66
CA ALA A 20 11.89 -9.64 -11.30
C ALA A 20 11.23 -8.77 -10.21
N VAL A 21 9.93 -8.54 -10.37
CA VAL A 21 9.06 -8.04 -9.32
C VAL A 21 8.95 -9.14 -8.26
N SER A 22 9.69 -8.99 -7.16
CA SER A 22 9.57 -9.87 -6.00
C SER A 22 8.31 -9.50 -5.22
N LEU A 23 7.23 -10.22 -5.52
CA LEU A 23 6.03 -10.27 -4.69
C LEU A 23 6.38 -11.10 -3.43
N VAL A 24 6.56 -10.44 -2.29
CA VAL A 24 6.70 -11.14 -1.00
C VAL A 24 5.29 -11.41 -0.47
N ALA A 25 4.76 -12.59 -0.80
CA ALA A 25 3.56 -13.14 -0.17
C ALA A 25 3.96 -13.80 1.15
N PHE A 26 3.59 -13.20 2.28
CA PHE A 26 3.70 -13.84 3.59
C PHE A 26 2.46 -14.72 3.81
N THR A 27 2.62 -16.03 3.70
CA THR A 27 1.60 -17.02 4.03
C THR A 27 1.55 -17.22 5.54
N ALA A 28 0.54 -16.69 6.20
CA ALA A 28 0.25 -17.02 7.59
C ALA A 28 -0.56 -18.32 7.66
N LEU A 29 0.12 -19.42 7.99
CA LEU A 29 -0.47 -20.71 8.28
C LEU A 29 -1.11 -20.67 9.68
N SER A 30 -2.44 -20.61 9.77
CA SER A 30 -3.16 -20.80 11.03
C SER A 30 -3.67 -22.24 11.11
N ALA A 31 -3.19 -22.99 12.10
CA ALA A 31 -3.71 -24.31 12.45
C ALA A 31 -4.84 -24.18 13.49
N PRO A 32 -5.92 -24.97 13.41
CA PRO A 32 -7.00 -24.95 14.39
C PRO A 32 -6.62 -25.74 15.65
N VAL A 33 -6.81 -25.14 16.83
CA VAL A 33 -6.74 -25.85 18.11
C VAL A 33 -8.04 -26.63 18.31
N LEU A 34 -7.89 -27.94 18.44
CA LEU A 34 -8.95 -28.89 18.75
C LEU A 34 -9.34 -28.76 20.24
N HIS A 35 -10.63 -28.55 20.51
CA HIS A 35 -11.20 -28.65 21.86
C HIS A 35 -11.38 -30.13 22.22
N ALA A 36 -10.74 -30.58 23.30
CA ALA A 36 -11.11 -31.79 24.01
C ALA A 36 -11.58 -31.41 25.40
N VAL A 37 -12.87 -31.62 25.66
CA VAL A 37 -13.47 -31.62 26.99
C VAL A 37 -13.48 -33.06 27.48
N GLU A 38 -12.88 -33.32 28.63
CA GLU A 38 -13.18 -34.53 29.38
C GLU A 38 -13.23 -34.23 30.88
N THR A 39 -14.23 -34.84 31.49
CA THR A 39 -14.77 -34.67 32.84
C THR A 39 -14.07 -35.56 33.88
N GLY A 40 -13.99 -35.09 35.13
CA GLY A 40 -14.18 -35.94 36.31
C GLY A 40 -13.12 -35.84 37.41
N GLY A 41 -13.60 -35.80 38.67
CA GLY A 41 -12.86 -36.37 39.82
C GLY A 41 -12.53 -35.42 40.97
N THR A 42 -13.39 -35.39 41.98
CA THR A 42 -13.21 -34.86 43.35
C THR A 42 -12.06 -35.49 44.12
N THR A 43 -11.31 -34.70 44.91
CA THR A 43 -10.95 -35.00 46.32
C THR A 43 -10.45 -33.74 47.06
N GLN A 44 -10.76 -33.72 48.35
CA GLN A 44 -10.59 -32.67 49.35
C GLN A 44 -9.26 -32.85 50.11
N GLY A 45 -8.56 -31.75 50.45
CA GLY A 45 -7.36 -31.75 51.28
C GLY A 45 -6.98 -30.33 51.70
N ASP A 46 -6.82 -30.13 53.01
CA ASP A 46 -6.90 -28.86 53.73
C ASP A 46 -5.58 -28.06 53.79
N SER A 47 -5.73 -26.73 53.95
CA SER A 47 -4.85 -25.76 54.61
C SER A 47 -3.39 -25.54 54.14
N ALA A 48 -3.11 -24.35 53.57
CA ALA A 48 -2.19 -23.35 54.13
C ALA A 48 -2.08 -22.07 53.27
N THR A 49 -2.14 -20.94 53.97
CA THR A 49 -1.95 -19.55 53.55
C THR A 49 -0.71 -19.29 52.69
N ALA A 50 -0.91 -18.71 51.50
CA ALA A 50 -0.01 -17.72 50.90
C ALA A 50 -0.79 -16.90 49.86
N ALA A 51 -1.23 -15.71 50.26
CA ALA A 51 -1.69 -14.68 49.34
C ALA A 51 -0.50 -14.23 48.49
N GLN A 52 -0.37 -14.79 47.29
CA GLN A 52 0.44 -14.22 46.23
C GLN A 52 -0.50 -13.60 45.21
N SER A 53 -0.54 -12.27 45.27
CA SER A 53 -1.08 -11.38 44.25
C SER A 53 -0.43 -11.68 42.90
N THR A 54 -1.03 -12.57 42.12
CA THR A 54 -0.78 -12.68 40.69
C THR A 54 -1.63 -11.61 40.01
N GLY A 55 -1.09 -10.39 39.97
CA GLY A 55 -1.59 -9.34 39.08
C GLY A 55 -1.54 -9.88 37.66
N SER A 56 -2.69 -10.26 37.13
CA SER A 56 -2.84 -10.70 35.75
C SER A 56 -2.65 -9.49 34.85
N THR A 57 -1.42 -9.26 34.39
CA THR A 57 -1.05 -8.31 33.32
C THR A 57 -1.51 -8.84 31.96
N SER A 58 -2.82 -9.06 31.82
CA SER A 58 -3.45 -9.52 30.57
C SER A 58 -4.06 -8.36 29.77
N THR A 59 -3.93 -7.11 30.22
CA THR A 59 -4.57 -5.94 29.59
C THR A 59 -3.68 -5.18 28.59
N ASP A 60 -2.40 -5.49 28.47
CA ASP A 60 -1.47 -4.61 27.71
C ASP A 60 -1.18 -5.08 26.27
N ARG A 61 -1.17 -6.39 26.00
CA ARG A 61 -0.83 -6.91 24.65
C ARG A 61 -1.82 -6.49 23.56
N SER A 62 -3.10 -6.31 23.92
CA SER A 62 -4.11 -5.88 22.95
C SER A 62 -3.99 -4.39 22.61
N GLY A 63 -3.54 -3.56 23.58
CA GLY A 63 -3.30 -2.14 23.36
C GLY A 63 -2.05 -1.90 22.52
N THR A 64 -0.94 -2.58 22.83
CA THR A 64 0.31 -2.46 22.08
C THR A 64 0.18 -2.97 20.64
N ALA A 65 -0.46 -4.12 20.43
CA ALA A 65 -0.69 -4.67 19.10
C ALA A 65 -1.59 -3.76 18.23
N SER A 66 -2.51 -3.03 18.85
CA SER A 66 -3.39 -2.13 18.11
C SER A 66 -2.72 -0.81 17.73
N MET A 67 -1.83 -0.28 18.58
CA MET A 67 -1.00 0.88 18.24
C MET A 67 0.01 0.54 17.14
N GLU A 68 0.58 -0.67 17.14
CA GLU A 68 1.42 -1.16 16.04
C GLU A 68 0.64 -1.25 14.72
N GLY A 69 -0.64 -1.67 14.78
CA GLY A 69 -1.54 -1.69 13.62
C GLY A 69 -1.77 -0.29 13.03
N ASP A 70 -2.07 0.68 13.88
CA ASP A 70 -2.30 2.08 13.48
C ASP A 70 -1.04 2.71 12.87
N ALA A 71 0.14 2.52 13.49
CA ALA A 71 1.41 3.00 12.95
C ALA A 71 1.76 2.34 11.60
N ALA A 72 1.48 1.04 11.45
CA ALA A 72 1.68 0.33 10.19
C ALA A 72 0.72 0.82 9.09
N PHE A 73 -0.53 1.17 9.44
CA PHE A 73 -1.46 1.81 8.53
C PHE A 73 -0.93 3.16 8.05
N VAL A 74 -0.54 4.03 8.97
CA VAL A 74 0.00 5.37 8.66
C VAL A 74 1.19 5.27 7.72
N GLN A 75 2.17 4.42 8.04
CA GLN A 75 3.34 4.24 7.20
C GLN A 75 2.96 3.84 5.76
N LYS A 76 2.09 2.84 5.60
CA LYS A 76 1.67 2.36 4.28
C LYS A 76 0.83 3.38 3.52
N ALA A 77 -0.08 4.06 4.19
CA ALA A 77 -0.95 5.08 3.59
C ALA A 77 -0.14 6.30 3.12
N MET A 78 0.85 6.73 3.90
CA MET A 78 1.77 7.81 3.49
C MET A 78 2.65 7.40 2.31
N GLU A 79 3.23 6.18 2.33
CA GLU A 79 4.08 5.68 1.23
C GLU A 79 3.28 5.57 -0.07
N SER A 80 2.14 4.87 -0.04
CA SER A 80 1.29 4.70 -1.21
C SER A 80 0.72 6.03 -1.70
N GLY A 81 0.17 6.86 -0.81
CA GLY A 81 -0.40 8.15 -1.16
C GLY A 81 0.59 9.10 -1.83
N LYS A 82 1.85 9.11 -1.40
CA LYS A 82 2.91 9.91 -2.05
C LYS A 82 3.23 9.39 -3.45
N MET A 83 3.30 8.06 -3.61
CA MET A 83 3.55 7.43 -4.91
C MET A 83 2.41 7.70 -5.89
N GLU A 84 1.15 7.59 -5.46
CA GLU A 84 -0.04 7.87 -6.27
C GLU A 84 -0.03 9.30 -6.84
N VAL A 85 0.38 10.30 -6.06
CA VAL A 85 0.53 11.69 -6.53
C VAL A 85 1.60 11.81 -7.62
N ILE A 86 2.74 11.12 -7.46
CA ILE A 86 3.85 11.15 -8.43
C ILE A 86 3.45 10.44 -9.73
N GLU A 87 2.83 9.27 -9.63
CA GLU A 87 2.39 8.47 -10.77
C GLU A 87 1.28 9.18 -11.54
N ALA A 88 0.32 9.77 -10.85
CA ALA A 88 -0.73 10.57 -11.47
C ALA A 88 -0.17 11.78 -12.24
N GLN A 89 0.84 12.48 -11.69
CA GLN A 89 1.52 13.56 -12.41
C GLN A 89 2.24 13.08 -13.67
N ALA A 90 2.87 11.89 -13.60
CA ALA A 90 3.49 11.29 -14.78
C ALA A 90 2.44 10.94 -15.84
N ALA A 91 1.30 10.37 -15.43
CA ALA A 91 0.21 10.01 -16.34
C ALA A 91 -0.43 11.24 -16.99
N MET A 92 -0.63 12.34 -16.25
CA MET A 92 -1.10 13.61 -16.82
C MET A 92 -0.20 14.13 -17.96
N LYS A 93 1.11 13.80 -17.95
CA LYS A 93 2.09 14.22 -18.96
C LYS A 93 2.28 13.21 -20.08
N LYS A 94 2.27 11.91 -19.77
CA LYS A 94 2.67 10.84 -20.69
C LYS A 94 1.49 10.14 -21.36
N ALA A 95 0.31 10.14 -20.73
CA ALA A 95 -0.81 9.37 -21.25
C ALA A 95 -1.28 9.91 -22.60
N GLN A 96 -1.56 8.98 -23.51
CA GLN A 96 -1.95 9.28 -24.89
C GLN A 96 -3.46 9.53 -24.98
N SER A 97 -4.24 8.86 -24.14
CA SER A 97 -5.69 8.97 -24.11
C SER A 97 -6.21 10.04 -23.16
N THR A 98 -7.39 10.59 -23.45
CA THR A 98 -8.06 11.57 -22.61
C THR A 98 -8.57 10.95 -21.31
N ASP A 99 -9.13 9.74 -21.37
CA ASP A 99 -9.69 9.06 -20.21
C ASP A 99 -8.63 8.71 -19.16
N VAL A 100 -7.46 8.23 -19.57
CA VAL A 100 -6.34 7.98 -18.63
C VAL A 100 -5.86 9.30 -17.99
N ARG A 101 -5.74 10.38 -18.77
CA ARG A 101 -5.38 11.70 -18.21
C ARG A 101 -6.42 12.23 -17.23
N ASP A 102 -7.70 12.00 -17.49
CA ASP A 102 -8.77 12.49 -16.62
C ASP A 102 -8.86 11.72 -15.32
N VAL A 103 -8.68 10.39 -15.36
CA VAL A 103 -8.56 9.57 -14.14
C VAL A 103 -7.31 9.97 -13.34
N ALA A 104 -6.18 10.19 -14.00
CA ALA A 104 -4.96 10.66 -13.33
C ALA A 104 -5.15 12.01 -12.62
N LYS A 105 -5.83 12.98 -13.23
CA LYS A 105 -6.14 14.27 -12.56
C LYS A 105 -7.00 14.09 -11.31
N MET A 106 -7.98 13.19 -11.36
CA MET A 106 -8.83 12.87 -10.21
C MET A 106 -8.03 12.27 -9.06
N ILE A 107 -7.19 11.28 -9.35
CA ILE A 107 -6.31 10.62 -8.38
C ILE A 107 -5.33 11.63 -7.78
N HIS A 108 -4.66 12.44 -8.62
CA HIS A 108 -3.73 13.48 -8.17
C HIS A 108 -4.38 14.43 -7.15
N ARG A 109 -5.54 14.99 -7.48
CA ARG A 109 -6.26 15.93 -6.62
C ARG A 109 -6.64 15.28 -5.29
N ASP A 110 -7.29 14.12 -5.35
CA ASP A 110 -7.88 13.47 -4.17
C ASP A 110 -6.80 12.94 -3.22
N HIS A 111 -5.74 12.31 -3.75
CA HIS A 111 -4.60 11.87 -2.94
C HIS A 111 -3.80 13.04 -2.37
N THR A 112 -3.62 14.15 -3.11
CA THR A 112 -2.94 15.34 -2.56
C THR A 112 -3.66 15.86 -1.31
N MET A 113 -5.00 15.93 -1.35
CA MET A 113 -5.79 16.35 -0.19
C MET A 113 -5.76 15.32 0.94
N SER A 114 -5.85 14.03 0.61
CA SER A 114 -5.83 12.95 1.61
C SER A 114 -4.49 12.86 2.34
N ASN A 115 -3.38 12.97 1.60
CA ASN A 115 -2.03 12.97 2.16
C ASN A 115 -1.84 14.13 3.14
N GLY A 116 -2.26 15.35 2.78
CA GLY A 116 -2.15 16.50 3.66
C GLY A 116 -2.94 16.35 4.97
N LYS A 117 -4.12 15.69 4.91
CA LYS A 117 -4.89 15.35 6.13
C LYS A 117 -4.16 14.31 6.99
N LEU A 118 -3.58 13.28 6.38
CA LEU A 118 -2.85 12.24 7.12
C LEU A 118 -1.58 12.80 7.75
N GLU A 119 -0.86 13.68 7.06
CA GLU A 119 0.29 14.40 7.59
C GLU A 119 -0.08 15.20 8.84
N GLN A 120 -1.20 15.93 8.82
CA GLN A 120 -1.70 16.66 9.99
C GLN A 120 -2.00 15.74 11.18
N ILE A 121 -2.67 14.60 10.95
CA ILE A 121 -2.96 13.62 12.02
C ILE A 121 -1.65 13.12 12.65
N VAL A 122 -0.62 12.88 11.84
CA VAL A 122 0.69 12.41 12.30
C VAL A 122 1.48 13.48 13.04
N GLU A 123 1.41 14.75 12.60
CA GLU A 123 2.02 15.89 13.28
C GLU A 123 1.46 16.06 14.70
N ASP A 124 0.15 15.92 14.86
CA ASP A 124 -0.54 16.00 16.15
C ASP A 124 -0.28 14.77 17.04
N LYS A 125 0.15 13.64 16.44
CA LYS A 125 0.37 12.36 17.11
C LYS A 125 1.72 11.73 16.73
N PRO A 126 2.85 12.23 17.25
CA PRO A 126 4.19 11.75 16.90
C PRO A 126 4.43 10.26 17.17
N SER A 127 3.62 9.63 18.03
CA SER A 127 3.66 8.18 18.29
C SER A 127 3.23 7.33 17.09
N LEU A 128 2.50 7.91 16.14
CA LEU A 128 2.06 7.27 14.89
C LEU A 128 3.01 7.54 13.72
N ALA A 129 4.04 8.38 13.92
CA ALA A 129 4.95 8.76 12.86
C ALA A 129 5.69 7.53 12.29
N PRO A 130 5.86 7.45 10.96
CA PRO A 130 6.64 6.37 10.36
C PRO A 130 8.05 6.29 10.96
N SER A 131 8.58 5.07 11.05
CA SER A 131 9.97 4.86 11.44
C SER A 131 10.94 5.56 10.49
N LYS A 132 12.18 5.82 10.93
CA LYS A 132 13.22 6.42 10.06
C LYS A 132 13.45 5.62 8.78
N ASP A 133 13.40 4.30 8.86
CA ASP A 133 13.52 3.43 7.68
C ASP A 133 12.28 3.53 6.79
N GLY A 134 11.09 3.65 7.39
CA GLY A 134 9.85 3.95 6.67
C GLY A 134 9.93 5.27 5.90
N LEU A 135 10.40 6.34 6.54
CA LEU A 135 10.61 7.64 5.89
C LEU A 135 11.62 7.54 4.73
N ARG A 136 12.73 6.84 4.92
CA ARG A 136 13.72 6.59 3.86
C ARG A 136 13.15 5.80 2.68
N ALA A 137 12.33 4.79 2.93
CA ALA A 137 11.66 4.04 1.87
C ALA A 137 10.75 4.94 1.00
N MET A 138 10.14 5.97 1.59
CA MET A 138 9.35 6.98 0.87
C MET A 138 10.19 7.97 0.05
N GLU A 139 11.51 8.03 0.23
CA GLU A 139 12.42 8.90 -0.54
C GLU A 139 12.88 8.24 -1.84
N THR A 140 12.80 6.92 -1.96
CA THR A 140 13.14 6.18 -3.18
C THR A 140 11.90 5.97 -4.05
N PRO A 141 11.76 6.66 -5.19
CA PRO A 141 10.62 6.44 -6.08
C PRO A 141 10.66 5.02 -6.62
N LYS A 142 9.59 4.24 -6.42
CA LYS A 142 9.44 2.96 -7.12
C LYS A 142 9.30 3.23 -8.62
N GLN A 143 10.03 2.48 -9.43
CA GLN A 143 9.97 2.58 -10.90
C GLN A 143 8.72 1.84 -11.40
N GLY A 144 7.57 2.51 -11.41
CA GLY A 144 6.31 2.00 -11.98
C GLY A 144 6.19 2.20 -13.50
N ALA A 145 4.96 2.33 -13.99
CA ALA A 145 4.59 2.61 -15.38
C ALA A 145 5.30 3.84 -15.97
N ALA A 146 5.89 4.70 -15.14
CA ALA A 146 6.78 5.78 -15.54
C ALA A 146 7.94 5.33 -16.45
N THR A 147 8.33 4.06 -16.42
CA THR A 147 9.39 3.47 -17.27
C THR A 147 8.88 2.85 -18.57
N ALA A 148 7.56 2.70 -18.74
CA ALA A 148 6.97 2.14 -19.94
C ALA A 148 7.15 3.06 -21.15
N ASP A 149 7.27 2.45 -22.34
CA ASP A 149 7.22 3.16 -23.61
C ASP A 149 5.87 3.86 -23.79
N ALA A 150 5.86 5.01 -24.48
CA ALA A 150 4.65 5.81 -24.66
C ALA A 150 3.46 5.05 -25.27
N ALA A 151 3.72 4.05 -26.13
CA ALA A 151 2.69 3.24 -26.78
C ALA A 151 1.97 2.27 -25.83
N ASP A 152 2.63 1.87 -24.74
CA ASP A 152 2.08 0.93 -23.75
C ASP A 152 1.79 1.59 -22.39
N PHE A 153 2.18 2.86 -22.23
CA PHE A 153 2.05 3.63 -21.00
C PHE A 153 0.63 3.58 -20.41
N ASP A 154 -0.39 3.91 -21.21
CA ASP A 154 -1.79 3.96 -20.75
C ASP A 154 -2.25 2.62 -20.15
N ARG A 155 -1.84 1.50 -20.76
CA ARG A 155 -2.19 0.16 -20.27
C ARG A 155 -1.45 -0.19 -19.00
N ALA A 156 -0.14 0.06 -18.97
CA ALA A 156 0.69 -0.21 -17.81
C ALA A 156 0.20 0.58 -16.60
N TYR A 157 -0.08 1.87 -16.78
CA TYR A 157 -0.62 2.75 -15.74
C TYR A 157 -1.95 2.24 -15.20
N ILE A 158 -2.93 1.95 -16.07
CA ILE A 158 -4.24 1.45 -15.62
C ILE A 158 -4.12 0.12 -14.85
N GLN A 159 -3.30 -0.81 -15.32
CA GLN A 159 -3.15 -2.12 -14.66
C GLN A 159 -2.51 -1.99 -13.27
N GLU A 160 -1.45 -1.20 -13.15
CA GLU A 160 -0.76 -0.93 -11.89
C GLU A 160 -1.70 -0.24 -10.90
N GLN A 161 -2.41 0.79 -11.35
CA GLN A 161 -3.29 1.60 -10.53
C GLN A 161 -4.52 0.83 -10.04
N ILE A 162 -5.11 -0.05 -10.86
CA ILE A 162 -6.19 -0.95 -10.41
C ILE A 162 -5.72 -1.83 -9.25
N GLN A 163 -4.50 -2.37 -9.32
CA GLN A 163 -3.96 -3.22 -8.27
C GLN A 163 -3.68 -2.41 -7.00
N ALA A 164 -3.01 -1.26 -7.13
CA ALA A 164 -2.71 -0.36 -6.02
C ALA A 164 -3.98 0.12 -5.29
N HIS A 165 -5.05 0.45 -6.03
CA HIS A 165 -6.31 0.88 -5.43
C HIS A 165 -7.05 -0.27 -4.72
N LYS A 166 -6.99 -1.51 -5.23
CA LYS A 166 -7.54 -2.69 -4.53
C LYS A 166 -6.82 -2.94 -3.20
N GLU A 167 -5.50 -2.84 -3.18
CA GLU A 167 -4.69 -2.97 -1.97
C GLU A 167 -4.99 -1.84 -0.98
N SER A 168 -5.13 -0.61 -1.47
CA SER A 168 -5.47 0.56 -0.65
C SER A 168 -6.87 0.45 -0.05
N ILE A 169 -7.87 -0.01 -0.80
CA ILE A 169 -9.22 -0.26 -0.27
C ILE A 169 -9.16 -1.32 0.84
N ALA A 170 -8.40 -2.40 0.66
CA ALA A 170 -8.26 -3.42 1.71
C ALA A 170 -7.58 -2.85 2.98
N LEU A 171 -6.52 -2.05 2.80
CA LEU A 171 -5.82 -1.37 3.89
C LEU A 171 -6.77 -0.43 4.66
N PHE A 172 -7.54 0.39 3.96
CA PHE A 172 -8.45 1.36 4.57
C PHE A 172 -9.66 0.69 5.22
N ARG A 173 -10.21 -0.38 4.64
CA ARG A 173 -11.28 -1.18 5.27
C ARG A 173 -10.81 -1.83 6.57
N LYS A 174 -9.58 -2.32 6.59
CA LYS A 174 -8.99 -2.88 7.81
C LYS A 174 -8.86 -1.80 8.89
N GLN A 175 -8.30 -0.63 8.53
CA GLN A 175 -8.13 0.46 9.49
C GLN A 175 -9.46 0.97 10.04
N SER A 176 -10.50 1.13 9.22
CA SER A 176 -11.81 1.60 9.70
C SER A 176 -12.45 0.61 10.68
N ALA A 177 -12.33 -0.69 10.40
CA ALA A 177 -12.93 -1.75 11.20
C ALA A 177 -12.15 -2.10 12.47
N GLU A 178 -10.81 -2.15 12.39
CA GLU A 178 -9.93 -2.74 13.41
C GLU A 178 -8.99 -1.73 14.07
N GLY A 179 -8.91 -0.48 13.57
CA GLY A 179 -8.02 0.54 14.13
C GLY A 179 -8.33 0.88 15.59
N SER A 180 -7.32 1.31 16.35
CA SER A 180 -7.53 1.79 17.72
C SER A 180 -7.71 3.30 17.80
N ASP A 181 -6.94 4.04 17.01
CA ASP A 181 -7.04 5.49 16.98
C ASP A 181 -8.35 5.92 16.27
N PRO A 182 -9.25 6.64 16.97
CA PRO A 182 -10.55 6.99 16.43
C PRO A 182 -10.47 7.97 15.25
N GLU A 183 -9.42 8.79 15.18
CA GLU A 183 -9.21 9.72 14.07
C GLU A 183 -8.71 8.99 12.83
N LEU A 184 -7.82 8.01 12.97
CA LEU A 184 -7.38 7.16 11.86
C LEU A 184 -8.51 6.28 11.32
N ARG A 185 -9.38 5.76 12.20
CA ARG A 185 -10.58 5.03 11.76
C ARG A 185 -11.47 5.92 10.92
N ARG A 186 -11.77 7.13 11.41
CA ARG A 186 -12.58 8.11 10.69
C ARG A 186 -11.93 8.53 9.37
N PHE A 187 -10.63 8.80 9.38
CA PHE A 187 -9.86 9.10 8.18
C PHE A 187 -10.00 7.98 7.14
N ALA A 188 -9.90 6.72 7.57
CA ALA A 188 -10.06 5.58 6.70
C ALA A 188 -11.49 5.48 6.12
N GLU A 189 -12.52 5.63 6.96
CA GLU A 189 -13.93 5.64 6.56
C GLU A 189 -14.24 6.72 5.53
N GLU A 190 -13.74 7.95 5.73
CA GLU A 190 -13.99 9.09 4.83
C GLU A 190 -13.34 8.91 3.45
N ASN A 191 -12.22 8.18 3.37
CA ASN A 191 -11.48 7.98 2.12
C ASN A 191 -11.93 6.76 1.33
N LEU A 192 -12.57 5.76 1.96
CA LEU A 192 -13.06 4.56 1.28
C LEU A 192 -13.92 4.83 0.02
N PRO A 193 -14.98 5.66 0.08
CA PRO A 193 -15.80 5.92 -1.11
C PRO A 193 -15.02 6.65 -2.22
N VAL A 194 -13.95 7.38 -1.88
CA VAL A 194 -13.09 8.04 -2.86
C VAL A 194 -12.22 7.02 -3.59
N LEU A 195 -11.59 6.10 -2.84
CA LEU A 195 -10.78 5.02 -3.40
C LEU A 195 -11.61 4.08 -4.28
N GLU A 196 -12.84 3.77 -3.87
CA GLU A 196 -13.77 2.94 -4.66
C GLU A 196 -14.15 3.63 -5.99
N ARG A 197 -14.41 4.94 -5.96
CA ARG A 197 -14.67 5.74 -7.16
C ARG A 197 -13.47 5.76 -8.11
N HIS A 198 -12.25 5.88 -7.56
CA HIS A 198 -11.03 5.82 -8.37
C HIS A 198 -10.90 4.46 -9.07
N LEU A 199 -11.09 3.37 -8.33
CA LEU A 199 -11.05 2.02 -8.88
C LEU A 199 -12.08 1.84 -10.01
N GLU A 200 -13.31 2.28 -9.82
CA GLU A 200 -14.35 2.21 -10.86
C GLU A 200 -13.94 2.95 -12.14
N ALA A 201 -13.39 4.16 -12.00
CA ALA A 201 -12.96 4.98 -13.13
C ALA A 201 -11.75 4.35 -13.86
N LEU A 202 -10.80 3.78 -13.11
CA LEU A 202 -9.66 3.03 -13.66
C LEU A 202 -10.12 1.80 -14.44
N GLU A 203 -11.06 1.02 -13.90
CA GLU A 203 -11.63 -0.14 -14.58
C GLU A 203 -12.41 0.27 -15.85
N GLN A 204 -13.12 1.41 -15.81
CA GLN A 204 -13.82 1.93 -16.98
C GLN A 204 -12.85 2.34 -18.09
N ALA A 205 -11.75 3.02 -17.75
CA ALA A 205 -10.69 3.34 -18.71
C ALA A 205 -10.06 2.05 -19.27
N GLY A 206 -9.75 1.08 -18.40
CA GLY A 206 -9.19 -0.22 -18.80
C GLY A 206 -10.03 -0.97 -19.82
N ARG A 207 -11.36 -0.96 -19.69
CA ARG A 207 -12.28 -1.59 -20.66
C ARG A 207 -12.17 -0.95 -22.06
N LYS A 208 -12.05 0.38 -22.14
CA LYS A 208 -11.92 1.09 -23.43
C LYS A 208 -10.61 0.76 -24.14
N HIS A 209 -9.53 0.62 -23.38
CA HIS A 209 -8.19 0.25 -23.88
C HIS A 209 -8.00 -1.26 -24.16
N GLY A 210 -8.92 -2.10 -23.67
CA GLY A 210 -9.04 -3.51 -24.02
C GLY A 210 -9.90 -3.74 -25.27
N ALA A 211 -11.05 -3.05 -25.38
CA ALA A 211 -11.98 -3.19 -26.49
C ALA A 211 -11.41 -2.65 -27.83
N ALA A 212 -10.69 -1.52 -27.80
CA ALA A 212 -10.15 -0.87 -29.00
C ALA A 212 -9.15 -1.73 -29.80
N ARG A 213 -8.48 -2.72 -29.18
CA ARG A 213 -7.58 -3.66 -29.91
C ARG A 213 -8.32 -4.81 -30.59
N THR A 214 -9.50 -5.21 -30.09
CA THR A 214 -10.28 -6.31 -30.69
C THR A 214 -10.98 -5.89 -31.99
N SER A 215 -11.21 -4.58 -32.18
CA SER A 215 -11.83 -4.02 -33.38
C SER A 215 -10.86 -3.71 -34.53
N ASN A 216 -9.53 -3.84 -34.33
CA ASN A 216 -8.53 -3.41 -35.30
C ASN A 216 -7.78 -4.56 -36.02
N THR A 217 -8.27 -5.80 -35.93
CA THR A 217 -7.71 -6.98 -36.63
C THR A 217 -8.57 -7.45 -37.81
N GLY A 218 -9.36 -6.57 -38.42
CA GLY A 218 -10.22 -6.94 -39.54
C GLY A 218 -10.33 -5.86 -40.60
N THR A 219 -9.31 -5.75 -41.46
CA THR A 219 -9.40 -5.41 -42.89
C THR A 219 -8.11 -5.82 -43.58
#